data_AF-U1RCD4-F1
#
_entry.id   AF-U1RCD4-F1
#
_cell.length_a   1.000
_cell.length_b   1.000
_cell.length_c   1.000
_cell.angle_alpha   90.00
_cell.angle_beta   90.00
_cell.angle_gamma   90.00
#
_symmetry.space_group_name_H-M   'P 1'
#
loop_
_entity.id
_entity.type
_entity.pdbx_description
1 polymer ?
#
loop_
_entity_poly.entity_id
_entity_poly.type
_entity_poly.pdbx_seq_one_letter_code
_entity_poly.pdbx_strand_id
1 'polypeptide(L)'
;MGVQGRSSFFVSAFIELDRVELAIRTKLGHELGPLDPLIYLDPQRLNARARQRNKDRRSVHEVWLRKYQSALKASKEDFVAHHKSKYGGTLPIWAAVEIMDWGMLSYLYGMSPNIVRKRIAQHCDLTGPQLESWLKSLLAPPTGLVSSRPATEAVRHLPAQSHRAVFSHRRT
;
A
#
# COMPACT_ATOMS: atom_id res chain seq x y z
N MET A 1 -30.23 -5.90 27.48
CA MET A 1 -29.86 -6.42 26.14
C MET A 1 -29.13 -5.32 25.39
N GLY A 2 -27.87 -5.52 24.95
CA GLY A 2 -27.26 -4.63 23.96
C GLY A 2 -25.80 -4.18 24.14
N VAL A 3 -24.84 -5.05 24.53
CA VAL A 3 -23.39 -4.70 24.46
C VAL A 3 -22.52 -5.84 23.88
N GLN A 4 -23.10 -6.91 23.33
CA GLN A 4 -22.32 -8.02 22.75
C GLN A 4 -21.95 -7.84 21.25
N GLY A 5 -22.45 -6.78 20.59
CA GLY A 5 -22.35 -6.63 19.14
C GLY A 5 -21.08 -5.96 18.62
N ARG A 6 -20.46 -5.03 19.36
CA ARG A 6 -19.34 -4.23 18.83
C ARG A 6 -18.02 -5.00 18.82
N SER A 7 -17.71 -5.79 19.84
CA SER A 7 -16.42 -6.50 19.96
C SER A 7 -16.27 -7.63 18.93
N SER A 8 -17.37 -8.28 18.54
CA SER A 8 -17.37 -9.35 17.52
C SER A 8 -17.06 -8.83 16.11
N PHE A 9 -17.55 -7.63 15.77
CA PHE A 9 -17.28 -6.99 14.47
C PHE A 9 -15.83 -6.59 14.28
N PHE A 10 -15.15 -6.08 15.32
CA PHE A 10 -13.74 -5.73 15.22
C PHE A 10 -12.85 -6.96 15.04
N VAL A 11 -13.08 -8.02 15.81
CA VAL A 11 -12.32 -9.28 15.67
C VAL A 11 -12.54 -9.90 14.27
N SER A 12 -13.77 -9.87 13.75
CA SER A 12 -14.08 -10.37 12.40
C SER A 12 -13.40 -9.54 11.28
N ALA A 13 -13.38 -8.21 11.39
CA ALA A 13 -12.75 -7.35 10.41
C ALA A 13 -11.23 -7.56 10.30
N PHE A 14 -10.55 -7.84 11.43
CA PHE A 14 -9.12 -8.19 11.42
C PHE A 14 -8.88 -9.57 10.79
N ILE A 15 -9.72 -10.57 11.09
CA ILE A 15 -9.61 -11.92 10.50
C ILE A 15 -9.77 -11.91 8.97
N GLU A 16 -10.72 -11.13 8.44
CA GLU A 16 -10.90 -11.06 6.98
C GLU A 16 -9.78 -10.27 6.30
N LEU A 17 -9.22 -9.25 6.96
CA LEU A 17 -8.03 -8.55 6.46
C LEU A 17 -6.81 -9.46 6.43
N ASP A 18 -6.62 -10.31 7.44
CA ASP A 18 -5.54 -11.29 7.50
C ASP A 18 -5.58 -12.27 6.31
N ARG A 19 -6.77 -12.68 5.86
CA ARG A 19 -6.92 -13.54 4.68
C ARG A 19 -6.49 -12.84 3.40
N VAL A 20 -6.90 -11.57 3.22
CA VAL A 20 -6.46 -10.79 2.06
C VAL A 20 -4.95 -10.56 2.13
N GLU A 21 -4.41 -10.29 3.31
CA GLU A 21 -2.97 -10.09 3.52
C GLU A 21 -2.18 -11.34 3.14
N LEU A 22 -2.60 -12.51 3.65
CA LEU A 22 -2.03 -13.81 3.32
C LEU A 22 -2.11 -14.11 1.82
N ALA A 23 -3.24 -13.82 1.18
CA ALA A 23 -3.40 -13.99 -0.26
C ALA A 23 -2.40 -13.12 -1.04
N ILE A 24 -2.22 -11.86 -0.65
CA ILE A 24 -1.27 -10.95 -1.28
C ILE A 24 0.18 -11.40 -1.04
N ARG A 25 0.55 -11.83 0.17
CA ARG A 25 1.88 -12.43 0.45
C ARG A 25 2.15 -13.59 -0.49
N THR A 26 1.23 -14.55 -0.52
CA THR A 26 1.35 -15.77 -1.33
C THR A 26 1.51 -15.42 -2.80
N LYS A 27 0.68 -14.53 -3.34
CA LYS A 27 0.71 -14.16 -4.77
C LYS A 27 1.96 -13.37 -5.13
N LEU A 28 2.42 -12.44 -4.29
CA LEU A 28 3.67 -11.72 -4.52
C LEU A 28 4.87 -12.67 -4.50
N GLY A 29 4.97 -13.54 -3.49
CA GLY A 29 6.03 -14.54 -3.40
C GLY A 29 6.06 -15.47 -4.62
N HIS A 30 4.89 -15.99 -5.02
CA HIS A 30 4.73 -16.89 -6.17
C HIS A 30 5.06 -16.23 -7.51
N GLU A 31 4.61 -14.99 -7.76
CA GLU A 31 4.82 -14.35 -9.06
C GLU A 31 6.20 -13.71 -9.22
N LEU A 32 6.82 -13.26 -8.12
CA LEU A 32 8.15 -12.64 -8.16
C LEU A 32 9.28 -13.67 -8.08
N GLY A 33 9.10 -14.76 -7.33
CA GLY A 33 10.13 -15.77 -7.10
C GLY A 33 10.73 -16.37 -8.38
N PRO A 34 9.91 -16.80 -9.37
CA PRO A 34 10.40 -17.34 -10.63
C PRO A 34 11.14 -16.33 -11.52
N LEU A 35 10.95 -15.02 -11.31
CA LEU A 35 11.68 -14.00 -12.06
C LEU A 35 13.10 -13.84 -11.51
N ASP A 36 13.20 -13.69 -10.20
CA ASP A 36 14.45 -13.67 -9.44
C ASP A 36 14.10 -13.70 -7.93
N PRO A 37 14.63 -14.66 -7.15
CA PRO A 37 14.40 -14.73 -5.70
C PRO A 37 14.68 -13.42 -4.95
N LEU A 38 15.58 -12.58 -5.45
CA LEU A 38 16.01 -11.33 -4.82
C LEU A 38 15.53 -10.09 -5.59
N ILE A 39 14.57 -10.23 -6.50
CA ILE A 39 14.08 -9.14 -7.37
C ILE A 39 13.69 -7.87 -6.59
N TYR A 40 13.15 -8.04 -5.39
CA TYR A 40 12.70 -6.94 -4.54
C TYR A 40 13.84 -6.07 -4.00
N LEU A 41 15.09 -6.53 -4.10
CA LEU A 41 16.29 -5.77 -3.71
C LEU A 41 16.84 -4.92 -4.86
N ASP A 42 16.47 -5.22 -6.12
CA ASP A 42 16.98 -4.53 -7.30
C ASP A 42 15.90 -3.62 -7.93
N PRO A 43 15.98 -2.28 -7.75
CA PRO A 43 15.01 -1.35 -8.32
C PRO A 43 15.04 -1.27 -9.85
N GLN A 44 16.06 -1.82 -10.52
CA GLN A 44 16.11 -1.89 -11.99
C GLN A 44 15.22 -2.99 -12.55
N ARG A 45 15.05 -4.08 -11.79
CA ARG A 45 14.15 -5.20 -12.14
C ARG A 45 12.69 -4.92 -11.78
N LEU A 46 12.44 -3.83 -11.06
CA LEU A 46 11.12 -3.32 -10.73
C LEU A 46 10.63 -2.30 -11.78
N ASN A 47 9.35 -1.93 -11.68
CA ASN A 47 8.77 -0.94 -12.60
C ASN A 47 9.34 0.48 -12.34
N ALA A 48 9.02 1.43 -13.23
CA ALA A 48 9.54 2.79 -13.16
C ALA A 48 9.27 3.51 -11.82
N ARG A 49 8.21 3.12 -11.09
CA ARG A 49 7.88 3.72 -9.79
C ARG A 49 8.94 3.46 -8.74
N ALA A 50 9.61 2.31 -8.76
CA ALA A 50 10.67 1.99 -7.80
C ALA A 50 11.78 3.06 -7.79
N ARG A 51 12.03 3.68 -8.95
CA ARG A 51 13.08 4.68 -9.18
C ARG A 51 12.60 6.13 -9.05
N GLN A 52 11.30 6.37 -8.88
CA GLN A 52 10.77 7.72 -8.65
C GLN A 52 11.31 8.28 -7.35
N ARG A 53 11.79 9.52 -7.36
CA ARG A 53 12.38 10.19 -6.19
C ARG A 53 11.38 11.11 -5.50
N ASN A 54 11.44 11.14 -4.18
CA ASN A 54 10.70 12.10 -3.35
C ASN A 54 11.47 13.43 -3.18
N LYS A 55 10.90 14.36 -2.41
CA LYS A 55 11.51 15.68 -2.12
C LYS A 55 12.91 15.57 -1.49
N ASP A 56 13.13 14.53 -0.70
CA ASP A 56 14.42 14.24 -0.05
C ASP A 56 15.41 13.53 -0.99
N ARG A 57 15.13 13.50 -2.30
CA ARG A 57 15.90 12.79 -3.33
C ARG A 57 16.01 11.28 -3.12
N ARG A 58 15.23 10.69 -2.22
CA ARG A 58 15.20 9.23 -1.99
C ARG A 58 14.20 8.56 -2.93
N SER A 59 14.58 7.43 -3.51
CA SER A 59 13.67 6.66 -4.35
C SER A 59 12.55 6.00 -3.51
N VAL A 60 11.40 5.70 -4.13
CA VAL A 60 10.32 4.94 -3.47
C VAL A 60 10.85 3.60 -2.95
N HIS A 61 11.70 2.93 -3.73
CA HIS A 61 12.32 1.67 -3.35
C HIS A 61 13.27 1.82 -2.15
N GLU A 62 14.11 2.85 -2.10
CA GLU A 62 15.01 3.10 -0.97
C GLU A 62 14.24 3.30 0.35
N VAL A 63 13.12 4.04 0.29
CA VAL A 63 12.26 4.25 1.46
C VAL A 63 11.63 2.94 1.93
N TRP A 64 11.12 2.14 0.99
CA TRP A 64 10.54 0.83 1.27
C TRP A 64 11.59 -0.16 1.80
N LEU A 65 12.77 -0.21 1.19
CA LEU A 65 13.86 -1.13 1.54
C LEU A 65 14.33 -0.90 2.97
N ARG A 66 14.43 0.35 3.42
CA ARG A 66 14.75 0.66 4.82
C ARG A 66 13.68 0.12 5.77
N LYS A 67 12.39 0.21 5.42
CA LYS A 67 11.30 -0.34 6.23
C LYS A 67 11.41 -1.86 6.31
N TYR A 68 11.66 -2.52 5.18
CA TYR A 68 11.88 -3.96 5.11
C TYR A 68 13.10 -4.40 5.95
N GLN A 69 14.24 -3.70 5.86
CA GLN A 69 15.44 -4.01 6.64
C GLN A 69 15.19 -3.86 8.15
N SER A 70 14.43 -2.84 8.57
CA SER A 70 14.01 -2.69 9.96
C SER A 70 13.13 -3.86 10.43
N ALA A 71 12.16 -4.28 9.61
CA ALA A 71 11.32 -5.44 9.90
C ALA A 71 12.13 -6.74 9.98
N LEU A 72 13.06 -6.96 9.05
CA LEU A 72 13.96 -8.11 9.04
C LEU A 72 14.86 -8.15 10.28
N LYS A 73 15.33 -6.99 10.76
CA LYS A 73 16.14 -6.89 11.98
C LYS A 73 15.30 -7.16 13.23
N ALA A 74 14.06 -6.67 13.26
CA ALA A 74 13.16 -6.81 14.40
C ALA A 74 12.42 -8.16 14.46
N SER A 75 12.41 -8.92 13.35
CA SER A 75 11.71 -10.20 13.25
C SER A 75 12.26 -11.22 14.25
N LYS A 76 11.32 -11.88 14.94
CA LYS A 76 11.55 -12.96 15.92
C LYS A 76 11.22 -14.34 15.36
N GLU A 77 10.93 -14.42 14.07
CA GLU A 77 10.57 -15.66 13.41
C GLU A 77 11.76 -16.63 13.35
N ASP A 78 11.54 -17.89 13.72
CA ASP A 78 12.60 -18.90 13.79
C ASP A 78 13.28 -19.12 12.44
N PHE A 79 12.51 -19.07 11.34
CA PHE A 79 13.06 -19.22 9.99
C PHE A 79 14.03 -18.08 9.64
N VAL A 80 13.80 -16.86 10.16
CA VAL A 80 14.69 -15.71 9.94
C VAL A 80 16.01 -15.92 10.68
N ALA A 81 15.95 -16.38 11.93
CA ALA A 81 17.15 -16.69 12.70
C ALA A 81 17.96 -17.82 12.04
N HIS A 82 17.29 -18.90 11.62
CA HIS A 82 17.90 -20.00 10.90
C HIS A 82 18.54 -19.54 9.59
N HIS A 83 17.83 -18.76 8.79
CA HIS A 83 18.33 -18.28 7.50
C HIS A 83 19.49 -17.28 7.65
N LYS A 84 19.48 -16.42 8.67
CA LYS A 84 20.61 -15.55 9.00
C LYS A 84 21.86 -16.36 9.32
N SER A 85 21.72 -17.39 10.16
CA SER A 85 22.84 -18.25 10.54
C SER A 85 23.39 -19.08 9.36
N LYS A 86 22.52 -19.57 8.49
CA LYS A 86 22.89 -20.56 7.45
C LYS A 86 23.18 -19.97 6.06
N TYR A 87 22.55 -18.86 5.71
CA TYR A 87 22.53 -18.34 4.33
C TYR A 87 22.76 -16.81 4.23
N GLY A 88 23.37 -16.20 5.25
CA GLY A 88 23.78 -14.79 5.20
C GLY A 88 22.66 -13.77 5.39
N GLY A 89 21.44 -14.20 5.70
CA GLY A 89 20.34 -13.32 6.13
C GLY A 89 19.58 -12.60 5.03
N THR A 90 19.92 -12.80 3.76
CA THR A 90 19.15 -12.27 2.62
C THR A 90 18.06 -13.26 2.23
N LEU A 91 16.82 -12.99 2.64
CA LEU A 91 15.69 -13.89 2.38
C LEU A 91 15.32 -13.89 0.88
N PRO A 92 14.99 -15.04 0.29
CA PRO A 92 14.29 -15.04 -1.00
C PRO A 92 12.88 -14.46 -0.84
N ILE A 93 12.30 -13.94 -1.93
CA ILE A 93 11.05 -13.17 -1.89
C ILE A 93 9.87 -13.92 -1.25
N TRP A 94 9.75 -15.23 -1.48
CA TRP A 94 8.70 -16.06 -0.87
C TRP A 94 8.82 -16.19 0.66
N ALA A 95 10.01 -15.98 1.23
CA ALA A 95 10.21 -15.88 2.67
C ALA A 95 10.20 -14.42 3.15
N ALA A 96 10.64 -13.49 2.32
CA ALA A 96 10.69 -12.06 2.65
C ALA A 96 9.29 -11.46 2.85
N VAL A 97 8.28 -11.90 2.09
CA VAL A 97 6.90 -11.41 2.22
C VAL A 97 6.26 -11.76 3.57
N GLU A 98 6.72 -12.81 4.24
CA GLU A 98 6.18 -13.27 5.53
C GLU A 98 6.47 -12.29 6.68
N ILE A 99 7.54 -11.50 6.58
CA ILE A 99 7.88 -10.47 7.59
C ILE A 99 7.39 -9.07 7.22
N MET A 100 6.70 -8.92 6.08
CA MET A 100 6.18 -7.63 5.62
C MET A 100 4.82 -7.36 6.25
N ASP A 101 4.57 -6.11 6.64
CA ASP A 101 3.24 -5.60 6.97
C ASP A 101 2.45 -5.23 5.71
N TRP A 102 1.15 -5.01 5.85
CA TRP A 102 0.26 -4.58 4.76
C TRP A 102 0.82 -3.42 3.93
N GLY A 103 1.37 -2.41 4.59
CA GLY A 103 1.95 -1.25 3.90
C GLY A 103 3.14 -1.63 3.02
N MET A 104 4.03 -2.49 3.51
CA MET A 104 5.14 -3.01 2.71
C MET A 104 4.65 -3.84 1.52
N LEU A 105 3.63 -4.70 1.70
CA LEU A 105 3.05 -5.51 0.63
C LEU A 105 2.40 -4.64 -0.46
N SER A 106 1.60 -3.64 -0.05
CA SER A 106 0.93 -2.70 -0.95
C SER A 106 1.94 -1.89 -1.80
N TYR A 107 3.03 -1.42 -1.18
CA TYR A 107 4.11 -0.73 -1.91
C TYR A 107 4.88 -1.67 -2.83
N LEU A 108 5.21 -2.88 -2.38
CA LEU A 108 5.91 -3.87 -3.20
C LEU A 108 5.09 -4.23 -4.44
N TYR A 109 3.78 -4.48 -4.28
CA TYR A 109 2.87 -4.69 -5.39
C TYR A 109 2.90 -3.50 -6.36
N GLY A 110 2.82 -2.26 -5.84
CA GLY A 110 2.87 -1.04 -6.66
C GLY A 110 4.19 -0.84 -7.42
N MET A 111 5.31 -1.37 -6.92
CA MET A 111 6.62 -1.35 -7.58
C MET A 111 6.89 -2.56 -8.48
N SER A 112 6.10 -3.63 -8.34
CA SER A 112 6.31 -4.88 -9.08
C SER A 112 6.17 -4.69 -10.60
N PRO A 113 6.84 -5.53 -11.42
CA PRO A 113 6.67 -5.50 -12.88
C PRO A 113 5.19 -5.54 -13.29
N ASN A 114 4.84 -4.85 -14.38
CA ASN A 114 3.45 -4.75 -14.82
C ASN A 114 2.84 -6.12 -15.15
N ILE A 115 3.64 -7.07 -15.63
CA ILE A 115 3.19 -8.46 -15.88
C ILE A 115 2.76 -9.16 -14.59
N VAL A 116 3.54 -8.99 -13.50
CA VAL A 116 3.21 -9.53 -12.17
C VAL A 116 1.94 -8.89 -11.64
N ARG A 117 1.87 -7.55 -11.67
CA ARG A 117 0.67 -6.81 -11.23
C ARG A 117 -0.59 -7.27 -11.96
N LYS A 118 -0.49 -7.47 -13.29
CA LYS A 118 -1.59 -7.98 -14.11
C LYS A 118 -2.02 -9.38 -13.66
N ARG A 119 -1.09 -10.32 -13.51
CA ARG A 119 -1.40 -11.71 -13.11
C ARG A 119 -2.06 -11.79 -11.73
N ILE A 120 -1.57 -11.00 -10.77
CA ILE A 120 -2.17 -10.95 -9.43
C ILE A 120 -3.59 -10.37 -9.52
N ALA A 121 -3.77 -9.22 -10.19
CA ALA A 121 -5.06 -8.55 -10.27
C ALA A 121 -6.14 -9.36 -11.02
N GLN A 122 -5.74 -10.20 -11.98
CA GLN A 122 -6.65 -11.10 -12.70
C GLN A 122 -7.37 -12.10 -11.79
N HIS A 123 -6.81 -12.46 -10.63
CA HIS A 123 -7.49 -13.34 -9.67
C HIS A 123 -8.69 -12.68 -9.00
N CYS A 124 -8.83 -11.36 -9.14
CA CYS A 124 -9.93 -10.57 -8.59
C CYS A 124 -10.76 -9.90 -9.70
N ASP A 125 -10.56 -10.26 -10.97
CA ASP A 125 -11.16 -9.59 -12.12
C ASP A 125 -10.89 -8.07 -12.18
N LEU A 126 -9.73 -7.65 -11.66
CA LEU A 126 -9.29 -6.26 -11.63
C LEU A 126 -8.12 -6.02 -12.58
N THR A 127 -7.96 -4.76 -12.98
CA THR A 127 -6.71 -4.29 -13.57
C THR A 127 -5.65 -4.08 -12.49
N GLY A 128 -4.38 -4.11 -12.89
CA GLY A 128 -3.25 -3.86 -11.99
C GLY A 128 -3.40 -2.57 -11.16
N PRO A 129 -3.75 -1.42 -11.77
CA PRO A 129 -4.02 -0.17 -11.06
C PRO A 129 -5.25 -0.20 -10.13
N GLN A 130 -6.33 -0.88 -10.51
CA GLN A 130 -7.52 -1.00 -9.64
C GLN A 130 -7.20 -1.75 -8.35
N LEU A 131 -6.55 -2.92 -8.46
CA LEU A 131 -6.11 -3.66 -7.28
C LEU A 131 -5.15 -2.82 -6.43
N GLU A 132 -4.23 -2.06 -7.06
CA GLU A 132 -3.35 -1.16 -6.30
C GLU A 132 -4.12 -0.12 -5.49
N SER A 133 -5.15 0.48 -6.10
CA SER A 133 -6.01 1.44 -5.41
C SER A 133 -6.71 0.79 -4.23
N TRP A 134 -7.22 -0.43 -4.39
CA TRP A 134 -7.87 -1.17 -3.31
C TRP A 134 -6.90 -1.48 -2.16
N LEU A 135 -5.70 -1.97 -2.46
CA LEU A 135 -4.67 -2.26 -1.46
C LEU A 135 -4.24 -0.99 -0.68
N LYS A 136 -4.28 0.17 -1.33
CA LYS A 136 -4.02 1.47 -0.69
C LYS A 136 -5.19 1.95 0.17
N SER A 137 -6.44 1.71 -0.26
CA SER A 137 -7.63 2.12 0.50
C SER A 137 -7.86 1.25 1.73
N LEU A 138 -7.45 -0.02 1.68
CA LEU A 138 -7.47 -0.94 2.82
C LEU A 138 -6.33 -0.67 3.82
N LEU A 139 -5.36 0.16 3.45
CA LEU A 139 -4.40 0.70 4.42
C LEU A 139 -5.19 1.65 5.34
N ALA A 140 -5.69 1.11 6.45
CA ALA A 140 -6.17 1.94 7.55
C ALA A 140 -5.05 2.96 7.86
N PRO A 141 -5.34 4.26 8.01
CA PRO A 141 -4.32 5.20 8.43
C PRO A 141 -3.69 4.65 9.71
N PRO A 142 -2.35 4.62 9.84
CA PRO A 142 -1.76 4.45 11.16
C PRO A 142 -2.43 5.50 12.04
N THR A 143 -3.05 5.08 13.13
CA THR A 143 -3.46 5.97 14.21
C THR A 143 -2.27 6.86 14.53
N GLY A 144 -2.28 8.10 14.04
CA GLY A 144 -1.17 9.03 14.23
C GLY A 144 -0.77 9.98 13.09
N LEU A 145 -1.48 10.11 11.98
CA LEU A 145 -1.27 11.27 11.06
C LEU A 145 -2.58 11.71 10.37
N VAL A 146 -3.53 12.22 11.15
CA VAL A 146 -4.44 13.27 10.67
C VAL A 146 -4.24 14.47 11.59
N SER A 147 -3.50 15.46 11.09
CA SER A 147 -3.61 16.82 11.59
C SER A 147 -5.06 17.25 11.36
N SER A 148 -5.76 17.51 12.45
CA SER A 148 -7.11 18.04 12.49
C SER A 148 -7.17 19.38 11.74
N ARG A 149 -7.68 19.34 10.51
CA ARG A 149 -8.36 20.50 9.93
C ARG A 149 -9.85 20.19 9.92
N PRO A 150 -10.66 20.79 10.82
CA PRO A 150 -12.11 20.68 10.71
C PRO A 150 -12.59 21.39 9.44
N ALA A 151 -13.50 20.73 8.73
CA ALA A 151 -14.09 21.18 7.45
C ALA A 151 -15.10 22.32 7.63
N THR A 152 -14.77 23.36 8.40
CA THR A 152 -15.66 24.51 8.66
C THR A 152 -15.09 25.87 8.28
N GLU A 153 -13.86 25.94 7.76
CA GLU A 153 -13.19 27.22 7.47
C GLU A 153 -13.06 27.57 5.97
N ALA A 154 -13.66 26.77 5.09
CA ALA A 154 -13.64 27.04 3.64
C ALA A 154 -14.79 27.94 3.13
N VAL A 155 -15.69 28.41 4.00
CA VAL A 155 -16.89 29.19 3.60
C VAL A 155 -16.78 30.69 3.95
N ARG A 156 -15.74 31.14 4.66
CA ARG A 156 -15.65 32.55 5.13
C ARG A 156 -14.94 33.51 4.19
N HIS A 157 -14.40 33.06 3.07
CA HIS A 157 -13.67 33.93 2.14
C HIS A 157 -14.13 33.74 0.70
N LEU A 158 -15.39 34.12 0.43
CA LEU A 158 -15.82 34.48 -0.92
C LEU A 158 -16.20 35.97 -0.92
N PRO A 159 -15.51 36.84 -1.66
CA PRO A 159 -15.92 38.23 -1.78
C PRO A 159 -17.23 38.29 -2.59
N ALA A 160 -18.22 39.02 -2.06
CA ALA A 160 -19.48 39.29 -2.75
C ALA A 160 -19.21 40.07 -4.04
N GLN A 161 -19.24 39.39 -5.19
CA GLN A 161 -19.22 40.06 -6.48
C GLN A 161 -20.62 40.56 -6.81
N SER A 162 -20.74 41.87 -6.88
CA SER A 162 -21.87 42.65 -7.34
C SER A 162 -22.13 42.39 -8.84
N HIS A 163 -23.11 41.56 -9.16
CA HIS A 163 -23.63 41.47 -10.53
C HIS A 163 -24.69 42.55 -10.76
N ARG A 164 -24.22 43.71 -11.25
CA ARG A 164 -25.06 44.67 -11.96
C ARG A 164 -24.91 44.41 -13.46
N ALA A 165 -26.08 44.35 -14.11
CA ALA A 165 -26.35 44.47 -15.54
C ALA A 165 -26.07 43.24 -16.44
N VAL A 166 -27.14 42.79 -17.10
CA VAL A 166 -27.37 42.92 -18.56
C VAL A 166 -28.20 41.71 -19.00
N PHE A 167 -29.50 41.90 -19.22
CA PHE A 167 -30.21 41.21 -20.28
C PHE A 167 -31.29 42.14 -20.83
N SER A 168 -30.97 42.68 -22.01
CA SER A 168 -31.89 43.35 -22.92
C SER A 168 -32.51 42.34 -23.89
N HIS A 169 -33.73 42.65 -24.36
CA HIS A 169 -34.51 42.04 -25.47
C HIS A 169 -35.29 40.75 -25.06
N ARG A 170 -36.60 40.56 -25.35
CA ARG A 170 -37.43 40.97 -26.50
C ARG A 170 -38.92 40.61 -26.26
N ARG A 171 -39.86 41.38 -26.89
CA ARG A 171 -41.27 41.05 -27.28
C ARG A 171 -42.26 40.79 -26.13
N THR A 172 -43.48 41.32 -26.06
CA THR A 172 -44.44 41.94 -27.03
C THR A 172 -45.21 43.03 -26.31
#